data_AF-B7G5H3-F1
#
_entry.id   AF-B7G5H3-F1
#
_cell.length_a   1.000
_cell.length_b   1.000
_cell.length_c   1.000
_cell.angle_alpha   90.00
_cell.angle_beta   90.00
_cell.angle_gamma   90.00
#
_symmetry.space_group_name_H-M   'P 1'
#
loop_
_entity.id
_entity.type
_entity.pdbx_description
1 polymer ?
#
loop_
_entity_poly.entity_id
_entity_poly.type
_entity_poly.pdbx_seq_one_letter_code
_entity_poly.pdbx_strand_id
1 'polypeptide(L)' 'DYKSKINNDANLFAKYAKKYSACPSKNQGGNLGKFKQGAMAPPFDKACFSPISKVGETLGPIQTQFGWHLIYIQSR' A
#
# COMPACT_ATOMS: atom_id res chain seq x y z
N ASP A 1 -11.14 -9.89 6.03
CA ASP A 1 -10.29 -8.78 5.54
C ASP A 1 -8.85 -9.18 5.29
N TYR A 2 -8.26 -8.77 4.16
CA TYR A 2 -6.82 -8.96 3.90
C TYR A 2 -5.96 -8.13 4.86
N LYS A 3 -6.44 -6.94 5.27
CA LYS A 3 -5.77 -6.08 6.25
C LYS A 3 -5.48 -6.79 7.57
N SER A 4 -6.49 -7.48 8.14
CA SER A 4 -6.32 -8.24 9.39
C SER A 4 -5.37 -9.44 9.23
N LYS A 5 -5.34 -10.05 8.04
CA LYS A 5 -4.41 -11.16 7.74
C LYS A 5 -2.97 -10.70 7.57
N ILE A 6 -2.76 -9.48 7.06
CA ILE A 6 -1.42 -8.89 6.90
C ILE A 6 -0.87 -8.47 8.26
N ASN A 7 -1.73 -8.01 9.18
CA ASN A 7 -1.36 -7.65 10.56
C ASN A 7 -0.10 -6.77 10.64
N ASN A 8 0.00 -5.76 9.75
CA ASN A 8 1.14 -4.83 9.72
C ASN A 8 2.52 -5.48 9.47
N ASP A 9 2.54 -6.72 8.98
CA ASP A 9 3.75 -7.43 8.61
C ASP A 9 4.09 -7.20 7.13
N ALA A 10 5.27 -6.65 6.87
CA ALA A 10 5.77 -6.35 5.53
C ALA A 10 5.91 -7.60 4.65
N ASN A 11 6.33 -8.73 5.22
CA ASN A 11 6.51 -9.98 4.48
C ASN A 11 5.15 -10.57 4.08
N LEU A 12 4.17 -10.51 4.97
CA LEU A 12 2.81 -10.91 4.64
C LEU A 12 2.23 -9.97 3.57
N PHE A 13 2.37 -8.65 3.73
CA PHE A 13 1.93 -7.69 2.71
C PHE A 13 2.51 -8.03 1.34
N ALA A 14 3.82 -8.28 1.25
CA ALA A 14 4.48 -8.64 0.00
C ALA A 14 3.98 -9.96 -0.59
N LYS A 15 3.68 -10.98 0.24
CA LYS A 15 3.08 -12.24 -0.21
C LYS A 15 1.67 -12.04 -0.76
N TYR A 16 0.83 -11.27 -0.07
CA TYR A 16 -0.53 -10.97 -0.53
C TYR A 16 -0.49 -10.09 -1.79
N ALA A 17 0.41 -9.11 -1.86
CA ALA A 17 0.62 -8.30 -3.05
C ALA A 17 1.03 -9.16 -4.25
N LYS A 18 1.97 -10.10 -4.11
CA LYS A 18 2.34 -11.06 -5.17
C LYS A 18 1.15 -11.87 -5.67
N LYS A 19 0.27 -12.31 -4.76
CA LYS A 19 -0.82 -13.23 -5.07
C LYS A 19 -2.08 -12.55 -5.60
N TYR A 20 -2.41 -11.35 -5.10
CA TYR A 20 -3.69 -10.69 -5.34
C TYR A 20 -3.58 -9.32 -6.01
N SER A 21 -2.40 -8.68 -6.03
CA SER A 21 -2.27 -7.38 -6.69
C SER A 21 -2.36 -7.53 -8.21
N ALA A 22 -3.19 -6.69 -8.83
CA ALA A 22 -3.26 -6.54 -10.28
C ALA A 22 -2.15 -5.62 -10.84
N CYS A 23 -1.43 -4.89 -9.97
CA CYS A 23 -0.39 -3.95 -10.38
C CYS A 23 0.90 -4.71 -10.79
N PRO A 24 1.65 -4.25 -11.81
CA PRO A 24 2.94 -4.86 -12.20
C PRO A 24 3.96 -4.92 -11.05
N SER A 25 3.84 -4.05 -10.04
CA SER A 25 4.67 -4.09 -8.82
C SER A 25 4.48 -5.38 -8.01
N LYS A 26 3.46 -6.22 -8.31
CA LYS A 26 3.25 -7.52 -7.67
C LYS A 26 4.50 -8.39 -7.67
N ASN A 27 5.29 -8.39 -8.76
CA ASN A 27 6.51 -9.21 -8.85
C ASN A 27 7.56 -8.82 -7.79
N GLN A 28 7.57 -7.54 -7.39
CA GLN A 28 8.44 -7.01 -6.33
C GLN A 28 7.73 -6.94 -4.96
N GLY A 29 6.64 -7.69 -4.77
CA GLY A 29 5.89 -7.67 -3.51
C GLY A 29 5.07 -6.40 -3.30
N GLY A 30 4.69 -5.70 -4.38
CA GLY A 30 3.97 -4.43 -4.29
C GLY A 30 4.85 -3.23 -3.96
N ASN A 31 6.18 -3.39 -3.98
CA ASN A 31 7.10 -2.30 -3.73
C ASN A 31 7.01 -1.25 -4.85
N LEU A 32 6.78 0.01 -4.47
CA LEU A 32 6.72 1.17 -5.36
C LEU A 32 7.95 2.09 -5.20
N GLY A 33 8.88 1.74 -4.32
CA GLY A 33 10.04 2.57 -3.99
C GLY A 33 9.68 3.82 -3.19
N LYS A 34 10.62 4.77 -3.14
CA LYS A 34 10.41 6.07 -2.52
C LYS A 34 9.85 7.05 -3.55
N PHE A 35 8.74 7.69 -3.22
CA PHE A 35 8.13 8.72 -4.04
C PHE A 35 7.82 9.95 -3.21
N LYS A 36 7.65 11.10 -3.87
CA LYS A 36 7.26 12.37 -3.24
C LYS A 36 5.76 12.58 -3.35
N GLN A 37 5.22 13.44 -2.50
CA GLN A 37 3.82 13.86 -2.57
C GLN A 37 3.49 14.40 -3.98
N GLY A 38 2.34 13.98 -4.51
CA GLY A 38 1.89 14.30 -5.86
C GLY A 38 2.35 13.34 -6.96
N ALA A 39 3.18 12.33 -6.66
CA ALA A 39 3.63 11.35 -7.66
C ALA A 39 2.62 10.23 -7.95
N MET A 40 1.63 10.05 -7.08
CA MET A 40 0.66 8.94 -7.14
C MET A 40 -0.77 9.47 -7.25
N ALA A 41 -1.73 8.57 -7.48
CA ALA A 41 -3.15 8.92 -7.55
C ALA A 41 -3.58 9.72 -6.30
N PRO A 42 -4.38 10.80 -6.44
CA PRO A 42 -4.72 11.69 -5.33
C PRO A 42 -5.19 10.99 -4.03
N PRO A 43 -6.09 9.99 -4.06
CA PRO A 43 -6.48 9.27 -2.84
C PRO A 43 -5.37 8.40 -2.25
N PHE A 44 -4.49 7.83 -3.07
CA PHE A 44 -3.35 7.03 -2.62
C PHE A 44 -2.31 7.93 -1.95
N ASP A 45 -1.99 9.05 -2.60
CA ASP A 45 -1.03 10.03 -2.13
C ASP A 45 -1.46 10.64 -0.79
N LYS A 46 -2.73 11.07 -0.69
CA LYS A 46 -3.30 11.57 0.56
C LYS A 46 -3.21 10.56 1.70
N ALA A 47 -3.41 9.27 1.44
CA ALA A 47 -3.29 8.25 2.49
C ALA A 47 -1.84 8.05 2.96
N CYS A 48 -0.89 8.01 2.03
CA CYS A 48 0.54 7.84 2.34
C CYS A 48 1.10 9.01 3.15
N PHE A 49 0.74 10.23 2.76
CA PHE A 49 1.21 11.48 3.38
C PHE A 49 0.27 12.01 4.48
N SER A 50 -0.80 11.28 4.82
CA SER A 50 -1.67 11.67 5.92
C SER A 50 -0.87 11.71 7.24
N PRO A 51 -1.09 12.72 8.11
CA PRO A 51 -0.46 12.77 9.43
C PRO A 51 -0.85 11.59 10.33
N ILE A 52 -1.97 10.92 10.02
CA ILE A 52 -2.49 9.79 10.80
C ILE A 52 -1.71 8.50 10.49
N SER A 53 -1.14 8.37 9.29
CA SER A 53 -0.52 7.12 8.89
C SER A 53 0.87 6.95 9.50
N LYS A 54 1.19 5.74 9.94
CA LYS A 54 2.47 5.41 10.60
C LYS A 54 3.30 4.45 9.77
N VAL A 55 4.62 4.54 9.93
CA VAL A 55 5.54 3.53 9.39
C VAL A 55 5.24 2.19 10.05
N GLY A 56 5.21 1.13 9.26
CA GLY A 56 4.81 -0.21 9.66
C GLY A 56 3.30 -0.45 9.64
N GLU A 57 2.47 0.52 9.24
CA GLU A 57 1.02 0.35 9.21
C GLU A 57 0.48 0.03 7.81
N THR A 58 -0.53 -0.85 7.77
CA THR A 58 -1.33 -1.11 6.57
C THR A 58 -2.56 -0.21 6.53
N LEU A 59 -2.60 0.72 5.58
CA LEU A 59 -3.71 1.61 5.31
C LEU A 59 -4.69 1.01 4.29
N GLY A 60 -5.94 1.47 4.41
CA GLY A 60 -7.03 1.13 3.50
C GLY A 60 -8.11 0.26 4.14
N PRO A 61 -9.06 -0.23 3.31
CA PRO A 61 -9.04 -0.17 1.84
C PRO A 61 -9.30 1.25 1.28
N ILE A 62 -8.51 1.66 0.28
CA ILE A 62 -8.63 2.96 -0.41
C ILE A 62 -9.17 2.72 -1.81
N GLN A 63 -10.23 3.43 -2.18
CA GLN A 63 -10.77 3.40 -3.53
C GLN A 63 -10.07 4.45 -4.39
N THR A 64 -9.59 4.03 -5.55
CA THR A 64 -9.08 4.91 -6.60
C THR A 64 -9.79 4.58 -7.91
N GLN A 65 -9.53 5.36 -8.96
CA GLN A 65 -10.01 5.06 -10.32
C GLN A 65 -9.55 3.69 -10.85
N PHE A 66 -8.48 3.12 -10.27
CA PHE A 66 -7.96 1.80 -10.64
C PHE A 66 -8.57 0.66 -9.82
N GLY A 67 -9.45 0.97 -8.86
CA GLY A 67 -10.09 -0.02 -7.98
C GLY A 67 -9.69 0.16 -6.52
N TRP A 68 -9.57 -0.96 -5.81
CA TRP A 68 -9.31 -0.99 -4.37
C TRP A 68 -7.84 -1.28 -4.06
N HIS A 69 -7.26 -0.50 -3.15
CA HIS A 69 -5.85 -0.60 -2.80
C HIS A 69 -5.68 -0.69 -1.28
N LEU A 70 -4.76 -1.56 -0.87
CA LEU A 70 -4.16 -1.57 0.46
C LEU A 70 -2.74 -1.04 0.34
N ILE A 71 -2.34 -0.19 1.27
CA ILE A 71 -1.04 0.49 1.24
C ILE A 71 -0.29 0.12 2.50
N TYR A 72 0.97 -0.25 2.39
CA TYR A 72 1.85 -0.47 3.54
C TYR A 72 2.96 0.56 3.54
N ILE A 73 3.11 1.30 4.64
CA ILE A 73 4.19 2.29 4.75
C ILE A 73 5.42 1.60 5.32
N GLN A 74 6.39 1.28 4.47
CA GLN A 74 7.65 0.66 4.92
C GLN A 74 8.62 1.67 5.56
N SER A 75 8.70 2.89 5.03
CA SER A 75 9.57 3.97 5.52
C SER A 75 9.06 5.34 5.05
N ARG A 76 9.48 6.41 5.72
CA ARG A 76 9.25 7.80 5.34
C ARG A 76 10.59 8.51 5.11
#